data_AF-X1VML2-F1
#
_entry.id   AF-X1VML2-F1
#
_cell.length_a   1.000
_cell.length_b   1.000
_cell.length_c   1.000
_cell.angle_alpha   90.00
_cell.angle_beta   90.00
_cell.angle_gamma   90.00
#
_symmetry.space_group_name_H-M   'P 1'
#
loop_
_entity.id
_entity.type
_entity.pdbx_description
1 polymer ?
#
loop_
_entity_poly.entity_id
_entity_poly.type
_entity_poly.pdbx_seq_one_letter_code
_entity_poly.pdbx_strand_id
1 'polypeptide(L)' 'LKIGNSSLEALGINQGDLVGFKPNSEFDFLINKERLYCMKSNDIVLKYERKGDEEEYNPSWAESS' A
#
# COMPACT_ATOMS: atom_id res chain seq x y z
N LEU A 1 -8.10 -13.64 -9.01
CA LEU A 1 -8.43 -13.80 -7.58
C LEU A 1 -9.92 -13.51 -7.41
N LYS A 2 -10.68 -14.45 -6.85
CA LYS A 2 -12.13 -14.34 -6.65
C LYS A 2 -12.37 -13.45 -5.44
N ILE A 3 -13.28 -12.48 -5.56
CA ILE A 3 -13.65 -11.44 -4.59
C ILE A 3 -12.81 -10.16 -4.76
N GLY A 4 -13.18 -9.37 -5.77
CA GLY A 4 -12.95 -7.93 -5.73
C GLY A 4 -13.89 -7.31 -4.69
N ASN A 5 -13.37 -6.39 -3.89
CA ASN A 5 -14.18 -5.66 -2.92
C ASN A 5 -14.69 -4.40 -3.62
N SER A 6 -15.93 -4.44 -4.11
CA SER A 6 -16.53 -3.31 -4.83
C SER A 6 -16.54 -2.01 -4.02
N SER A 7 -16.53 -2.09 -2.68
CA SER A 7 -16.38 -0.92 -1.82
C SER A 7 -14.97 -0.32 -1.89
N LEU A 8 -13.92 -1.14 -2.01
CA LEU A 8 -12.55 -0.64 -2.21
C LEU A 8 -12.35 -0.07 -3.62
N GLU A 9 -12.92 -0.73 -4.64
CA GLU A 9 -12.88 -0.23 -6.02
C GLU A 9 -13.59 1.13 -6.14
N ALA A 10 -14.74 1.30 -5.47
CA ALA A 10 -15.44 2.59 -5.41
C ALA A 10 -14.65 3.68 -4.67
N LEU A 11 -13.76 3.29 -3.75
CA LEU A 11 -12.79 4.18 -3.10
C LEU A 11 -11.51 4.38 -3.93
N GLY A 12 -11.45 3.79 -5.13
CA GLY A 12 -10.30 3.84 -6.03
C GLY A 12 -9.10 3.02 -5.57
N ILE A 13 -9.27 2.12 -4.60
CA ILE A 13 -8.20 1.25 -4.08
C ILE A 13 -8.21 -0.06 -4.85
N ASN A 14 -7.11 -0.34 -5.53
CA ASN A 14 -6.93 -1.53 -6.34
C ASN A 14 -5.84 -2.43 -5.74
N GLN A 15 -5.82 -3.68 -6.19
CA GLN A 15 -4.76 -4.60 -5.82
C GLN A 15 -3.39 -4.04 -6.27
N GLY A 16 -2.42 -4.01 -5.35
CA GLY A 16 -1.08 -3.50 -5.60
C GLY A 16 -0.87 -2.03 -5.20
N ASP A 17 -1.93 -1.31 -4.84
CA ASP A 17 -1.81 0.05 -4.32
C ASP A 17 -1.11 0.07 -2.96
N LEU A 18 -0.24 1.07 -2.75
CA LEU A 18 0.36 1.34 -1.46
C LEU A 18 -0.62 2.16 -0.61
N VAL A 19 -0.99 1.63 0.55
CA VAL A 19 -1.96 2.28 1.45
C VAL A 19 -1.38 2.41 2.86
N GLY A 20 -1.73 3.52 3.51
CA GLY A 20 -1.51 3.75 4.93
C GLY A 20 -2.78 3.45 5.72
N PHE A 21 -2.62 2.80 6.87
CA PHE A 21 -3.74 2.42 7.73
C PHE A 21 -3.49 2.74 9.20
N LYS A 22 -4.57 2.70 9.99
CA LYS A 22 -4.50 2.96 11.42
C LYS A 22 -3.68 1.88 12.14
N PRO A 23 -2.65 2.23 12.91
CA PRO A 23 -1.87 1.23 13.66
C PRO A 23 -2.73 0.41 14.64
N ASN A 24 -2.38 -0.86 14.83
CA ASN A 24 -3.08 -1.83 15.70
C ASN A 24 -4.53 -2.13 15.27
N SER A 25 -4.88 -1.88 14.00
CA SER A 25 -6.16 -2.29 13.40
C SER A 25 -6.05 -3.57 12.56
N GLU A 26 -4.82 -4.08 12.43
CA GLU A 26 -4.46 -5.25 11.67
C GLU A 26 -4.60 -6.56 12.46
N PHE A 27 -4.93 -7.62 11.73
CA PHE A 27 -4.85 -9.00 12.16
C PHE A 27 -3.79 -9.70 11.33
N ASP A 28 -2.89 -10.43 11.99
CA ASP A 28 -1.82 -11.16 11.33
C ASP A 28 -2.15 -12.63 11.13
N PHE A 29 -1.80 -13.14 9.94
CA PHE A 29 -1.98 -14.53 9.57
C PHE A 29 -0.66 -15.08 9.07
N LEU A 30 -0.32 -16.30 9.49
CA LEU A 30 0.80 -17.05 8.92
C LEU A 30 0.24 -18.09 7.96
N ILE A 31 0.33 -17.83 6.65
CA ILE A 31 -0.16 -18.72 5.60
C ILE A 31 1.03 -19.09 4.72
N ASN A 32 1.29 -20.38 4.53
CA ASN A 32 2.42 -20.86 3.71
C ASN A 32 3.79 -20.28 4.12
N LYS A 33 4.00 -20.00 5.41
CA LYS A 33 5.19 -19.32 5.96
C LYS A 33 5.34 -17.84 5.56
N GLU A 34 4.33 -17.26 4.94
CA GLU A 34 4.24 -15.83 4.68
C GLU A 34 3.34 -15.16 5.72
N ARG A 35 3.78 -14.00 6.23
CA ARG A 35 2.99 -13.20 7.15
C ARG A 35 2.15 -12.22 6.35
N LEU A 36 0.84 -12.39 6.45
CA LEU A 36 -0.16 -11.54 5.82
C LEU A 36 -0.87 -10.71 6.89
N TYR A 37 -1.24 -9.50 6.52
CA TYR A 37 -2.01 -8.60 7.38
C TYR A 37 -3.37 -8.35 6.75
N CYS A 38 -4.42 -8.45 7.55
CA CYS A 38 -5.78 -8.11 7.15
C CYS A 38 -6.32 -7.02 8.07
N MET A 39 -7.10 -6.10 7.52
CA MET A 39 -7.67 -4.96 8.24
C MET A 39 -9.01 -4.61 7.62
N LYS A 40 -9.85 -3.82 8.32
CA LYS A 40 -11.10 -3.35 7.74
C LYS A 40 -10.82 -2.24 6.73
N SER A 41 -11.58 -2.20 5.65
CA SER A 41 -11.46 -1.14 4.62
C SER A 41 -11.58 0.27 5.21
N ASN A 42 -12.42 0.46 6.25
CA ASN A 42 -12.59 1.75 6.92
C ASN A 42 -11.36 2.22 7.71
N ASP A 43 -10.42 1.33 8.01
CA ASP A 43 -9.18 1.67 8.73
C ASP A 43 -8.07 2.15 7.78
N ILE A 44 -8.31 2.17 6.45
CA ILE A 44 -7.42 2.75 5.46
C ILE A 44 -7.57 4.28 5.53
N VAL A 45 -6.46 4.97 5.80
CA VAL A 45 -6.44 6.43 6.04
C VAL A 45 -5.85 7.18 4.85
N LEU A 46 -4.88 6.57 4.15
CA LEU A 46 -4.13 7.22 3.09
C LEU A 46 -3.93 6.24 1.92
N LYS A 47 -4.05 6.75 0.71
CA LYS A 47 -3.60 6.06 -0.51
C LYS A 47 -2.40 6.82 -1.06
N TYR A 48 -1.27 6.14 -1.23
CA TYR A 48 -0.09 6.71 -1.86
C TYR A 48 -0.22 6.50 -3.37
N GLU A 49 -0.44 7.59 -4.11
CA GLU A 49 -0.34 7.59 -5.56
C GLU A 49 1.09 7.94 -5.96
N ARG A 50 1.79 7.02 -6.62
CA ARG A 50 3.05 7.35 -7.32
C ARG A 50 2.70 8.27 -8.50
N LYS A 51 2.88 9.58 -8.31
CA LYS A 51 2.59 10.62 -9.32
C LYS A 51 3.83 11.28 -9.92
N GLY A 52 5.03 10.92 -9.49
CA GLY A 52 6.28 11.49 -10.01
C GLY A 52 7.07 10.50 -10.85
N ASP A 53 7.89 11.03 -11.75
CA ASP A 53 9.06 10.34 -12.30
C ASP A 53 10.04 10.08 -11.14
N GLU A 54 9.70 9.15 -10.24
CA GLU A 54 10.57 8.72 -9.15
C GLU A 54 11.75 7.97 -9.76
N GLU A 55 12.75 8.72 -10.24
CA GLU A 55 14.04 8.18 -10.65
C GLU A 55 14.67 7.45 -9.46
N GLU A 56 15.01 6.19 -9.68
CA GLU A 56 15.84 5.39 -8.80
C GLU A 56 17.15 6.15 -8.55
N TYR A 57 17.40 6.57 -7.31
CA TYR A 57 18.56 7.33 -6.81
C TYR A 57 19.47 7.91 -7.89
N ASN A 58 19.28 9.19 -8.25
CA ASN A 58 20.17 9.88 -9.17
C ASN A 58 21.40 10.42 -8.42
N PRO A 59 22.61 9.84 -8.61
CA PRO A 59 23.81 10.25 -7.88
C PRO A 59 24.25 11.69 -8.21
N SER A 60 23.75 12.32 -9.29
CA SER A 60 24.05 13.72 -9.62
C SER A 60 23.52 14.72 -8.58
N TRP A 61 22.63 14.31 -7.67
CA TRP A 61 22.15 15.16 -6.56
C TRP A 61 23.07 15.18 -5.35
N ALA A 62 24.04 14.25 -5.27
CA ALA A 62 25.00 14.16 -4.17
C ALA A 62 26.34 14.83 -4.50
N GLU A 63 26.55 15.29 -5.74
CA GLU A 63 27.76 16.04 -6.10
C GLU A 63 27.69 17.48 -5.58
N SER A 64 28.22 17.71 -4.38
CA SER A 64 28.70 19.03 -3.99
C SER A 64 30.06 19.28 -4.64
N SER A 65 30.18 20.37 -5.41
CA SER A 65 31.46 20.89 -5.92
C SER A 65 32.40 21.36 -4.80
#